data_AF-A0A2T5EZ93-F1
#
_entry.id   AF-A0A2T5EZ93-F1
#
_cell.length_a   1.000
_cell.length_b   1.000
_cell.length_c   1.000
_cell.angle_alpha   90.00
_cell.angle_beta   90.00
_cell.angle_gamma   90.00
#
_symmetry.space_group_name_H-M   'P 1'
#
loop_
_entity.id
_entity.type
_entity.pdbx_description
1 polymer ?
#
loop_
_entity_poly.entity_id
_entity_poly.type
_entity_poly.pdbx_seq_one_letter_code
_entity_poly.pdbx_strand_id
1 'polypeptide(L)'
;MERKQALLGQPKRVSGKWLPVVTVGIVSSLLVGCATPPPKQQDNLCSIFREHPSWYEDALDMQEEWGTPINVAMAFVKQESSYRHDARPPKYYILGFIPWGRVSSAYGYAQAQDPAWEDFQKATNNGGSRTNFDDALMFIGWYTSETRRQLGISLWDPYNQYLAYHEGRGGYKRKSYNSKPSLIKVARKVEQQAKDYGWQLKQCRKELEDNRSWFF
;
A
#
# COMPACT_ATOMS: atom_id res chain seq x y z
N MET A 1 9.55 -72.67 -67.60
CA MET A 1 9.16 -73.84 -66.81
C MET A 1 9.94 -73.76 -65.51
N GLU A 2 9.22 -73.73 -64.39
CA GLU A 2 9.64 -73.93 -62.99
C GLU A 2 10.54 -72.93 -62.24
N ARG A 3 9.96 -72.52 -61.10
CA ARG A 3 10.53 -71.79 -59.97
C ARG A 3 11.50 -72.67 -59.19
N LYS A 4 12.64 -72.14 -58.74
CA LYS A 4 13.29 -72.58 -57.49
C LYS A 4 13.78 -71.39 -56.65
N GLN A 5 13.18 -71.36 -55.46
CA GLN A 5 13.52 -70.84 -54.13
C GLN A 5 14.86 -70.15 -53.82
N ALA A 6 14.70 -69.17 -52.92
CA ALA A 6 15.49 -68.84 -51.74
C ALA A 6 16.88 -68.20 -51.92
N LEU A 7 17.08 -67.02 -51.31
CA LEU A 7 17.70 -66.92 -49.99
C LEU A 7 17.69 -65.46 -49.49
N LEU A 8 17.46 -65.37 -48.18
CA LEU A 8 17.41 -64.16 -47.37
C LEU A 8 18.80 -63.49 -47.29
N GLY A 9 18.83 -62.17 -47.46
CA GLY A 9 19.95 -61.31 -47.06
C GLY A 9 19.40 -60.10 -46.31
N GLN A 10 19.50 -60.10 -44.99
CA GLN A 10 19.05 -59.00 -44.14
C GLN A 10 19.93 -57.74 -44.34
N PRO A 11 19.36 -56.53 -44.39
CA PRO A 11 20.15 -55.30 -44.39
C PRO A 11 20.75 -55.03 -43.00
N LYS A 12 22.04 -54.69 -42.99
CA LYS A 12 22.85 -54.40 -41.80
C LYS A 12 22.27 -53.22 -41.00
N ARG A 13 22.07 -53.41 -39.70
CA ARG A 13 21.71 -52.37 -38.72
C ARG A 13 22.84 -51.34 -38.64
N VAL A 14 22.58 -50.09 -39.05
CA VAL A 14 23.47 -48.97 -38.78
C VAL A 14 23.30 -48.57 -37.31
N SER A 15 24.36 -48.71 -36.52
CA SER A 15 24.37 -48.32 -35.10
C SER A 15 24.46 -46.80 -34.96
N GLY A 16 23.32 -46.12 -34.97
CA GLY A 16 23.23 -44.74 -34.50
C GLY A 16 23.34 -44.73 -32.98
N LYS A 17 24.45 -44.23 -32.44
CA LYS A 17 24.55 -43.86 -31.01
C LYS A 17 23.69 -42.62 -30.81
N TRP A 18 22.53 -42.78 -30.18
CA TRP A 18 21.68 -41.67 -29.77
C TRP A 18 22.31 -41.05 -28.52
N LEU A 19 22.95 -39.87 -28.66
CA LEU A 19 23.26 -39.04 -27.50
C LEU A 19 21.93 -38.55 -26.91
N PRO A 20 21.67 -38.73 -25.61
CA PRO A 20 20.51 -38.10 -25.00
C PRO A 20 20.82 -36.60 -24.90
N VAL A 21 20.23 -35.81 -25.79
CA VAL A 21 20.14 -34.37 -25.59
C VAL A 21 19.15 -34.17 -24.45
N VAL A 22 19.68 -34.04 -23.23
CA VAL A 22 18.90 -33.62 -22.08
C VAL A 22 18.59 -32.14 -22.29
N THR A 23 17.46 -31.85 -22.92
CA THR A 23 16.92 -30.50 -23.02
C THR A 23 16.43 -30.11 -21.62
N VAL A 24 17.28 -29.44 -20.85
CA VAL A 24 16.89 -28.78 -19.60
C VAL A 24 15.93 -27.65 -19.98
N GLY A 25 14.63 -27.91 -19.91
CA GLY A 25 13.61 -26.89 -20.08
C GLY A 25 13.70 -25.90 -18.93
N ILE A 26 14.20 -24.70 -19.20
CA ILE A 26 14.12 -23.57 -18.28
C ILE A 26 12.65 -23.13 -18.25
N VAL A 27 11.91 -23.63 -17.26
CA VAL A 27 10.60 -23.08 -16.90
C VAL A 27 10.86 -21.76 -16.20
N SER A 28 10.86 -20.67 -16.96
CA SER A 28 10.83 -19.32 -16.39
C SER A 28 9.44 -19.09 -15.78
N SER A 29 9.30 -19.38 -14.49
CA SER A 29 8.17 -18.92 -13.69
C SER A 29 8.21 -17.39 -13.66
N LEU A 30 7.37 -16.75 -14.47
CA LEU A 30 7.09 -15.32 -14.36
C LEU A 30 6.43 -15.09 -13.00
N LEU A 31 7.21 -14.65 -12.01
CA LEU A 31 6.69 -14.11 -10.77
C LEU A 31 5.97 -12.81 -11.12
N VAL A 32 4.68 -12.91 -11.46
CA VAL A 32 3.80 -11.74 -11.52
C VAL A 32 3.68 -11.26 -10.07
N GLY A 33 4.44 -10.21 -9.73
CA GLY A 33 4.26 -9.53 -8.46
C GLY A 33 2.86 -8.95 -8.41
N CYS A 34 2.02 -9.45 -7.50
CA CYS A 34 0.70 -8.87 -7.23
C CYS A 34 0.88 -7.52 -6.50
N ALA A 35 1.02 -6.44 -7.27
CA ALA A 35 0.89 -5.10 -6.73
C ALA A 35 -0.59 -4.69 -6.78
N THR A 36 -1.17 -4.30 -5.64
CA THR A 36 -2.53 -3.75 -5.62
C THR A 36 -2.52 -2.40 -6.34
N PRO A 37 -3.28 -2.25 -7.45
CA PRO A 37 -3.36 -0.97 -8.15
C PRO A 37 -4.07 0.07 -7.26
N PRO A 38 -3.74 1.36 -7.40
CA PRO A 38 -4.53 2.40 -6.75
C PRO A 38 -6.00 2.35 -7.19
N PRO A 39 -6.97 2.68 -6.31
CA PRO A 39 -8.38 2.66 -6.66
C PRO A 39 -8.68 3.64 -7.79
N LYS A 40 -9.63 3.28 -8.65
CA LYS A 40 -10.00 4.10 -9.82
C LYS A 40 -10.73 5.37 -9.43
N GLN A 41 -11.60 5.28 -8.43
CA GLN A 41 -12.44 6.39 -7.93
C GLN A 41 -12.00 6.80 -6.53
N GLN A 42 -10.84 7.45 -6.45
CA GLN A 42 -10.23 7.82 -5.17
C GLN A 42 -11.02 8.88 -4.40
N ASP A 43 -11.99 9.58 -4.99
CA ASP A 43 -12.86 10.53 -4.31
C ASP A 43 -14.13 9.89 -3.70
N ASN A 44 -14.34 8.59 -3.94
CA ASN A 44 -15.50 7.85 -3.43
C ASN A 44 -15.08 6.65 -2.57
N LEU A 45 -15.18 6.79 -1.25
CA LEU A 45 -14.74 5.78 -0.29
C LEU A 45 -15.49 4.45 -0.42
N CYS A 46 -16.79 4.48 -0.72
CA CYS A 46 -17.55 3.26 -0.97
C CYS A 46 -17.04 2.51 -2.20
N SER A 47 -16.66 3.24 -3.25
CA SER A 47 -16.08 2.64 -4.46
C SER A 47 -14.72 2.03 -4.16
N ILE A 48 -13.89 2.70 -3.35
CA ILE A 48 -12.60 2.17 -2.90
C ILE A 48 -12.80 0.84 -2.16
N PHE A 49 -13.71 0.77 -1.19
CA PHE A 49 -13.94 -0.46 -0.43
C PHE A 49 -14.63 -1.56 -1.22
N ARG A 50 -15.45 -1.24 -2.22
CA ARG A 50 -15.98 -2.25 -3.16
C ARG A 50 -14.90 -2.79 -4.09
N GLU A 51 -13.96 -1.95 -4.52
CA GLU A 51 -12.82 -2.35 -5.36
C GLU A 51 -11.79 -3.16 -4.56
N HIS A 52 -11.56 -2.81 -3.29
CA HIS A 52 -10.65 -3.49 -2.37
C HIS A 52 -11.35 -3.84 -1.04
N PRO A 53 -12.12 -4.93 -0.97
CA PRO A 53 -12.85 -5.29 0.24
C PRO A 53 -11.96 -5.53 1.46
N SER A 54 -10.75 -6.09 1.28
CA SER A 54 -9.81 -6.29 2.40
C SER A 54 -9.40 -4.97 3.06
N TRP A 55 -9.32 -3.87 2.32
CA TRP A 55 -8.98 -2.55 2.87
C TRP A 55 -10.07 -2.02 3.81
N TYR A 56 -11.30 -2.49 3.67
CA TYR A 56 -12.36 -2.16 4.62
C TYR A 56 -12.13 -2.86 5.96
N GLU A 57 -11.74 -4.14 5.93
CA GLU A 57 -11.39 -4.89 7.15
C GLU A 57 -10.16 -4.28 7.82
N ASP A 58 -9.11 -4.01 7.06
CA ASP A 58 -7.90 -3.35 7.56
C ASP A 58 -8.23 -2.01 8.25
N ALA A 59 -9.20 -1.26 7.71
CA ALA A 59 -9.65 0.00 8.28
C ALA A 59 -10.51 -0.17 9.53
N LEU A 60 -11.31 -1.23 9.62
CA LEU A 60 -12.06 -1.57 10.83
C LEU A 60 -11.11 -2.00 11.96
N ASP A 61 -10.13 -2.86 11.67
CA ASP A 61 -9.13 -3.32 12.64
C ASP A 61 -8.34 -2.13 13.20
N MET A 62 -7.89 -1.23 12.33
CA MET A 62 -7.23 0.02 12.73
C MET A 62 -8.14 0.90 13.60
N GLN A 63 -9.42 1.02 13.24
CA GLN A 63 -10.40 1.79 14.01
C GLN A 63 -10.67 1.15 15.38
N GLU A 64 -10.75 -0.16 15.47
CA GLU A 64 -10.96 -0.89 16.72
C GLU A 64 -9.76 -0.71 17.65
N GLU A 65 -8.54 -0.93 17.15
CA GLU A 65 -7.31 -0.85 17.94
C GLU A 65 -7.02 0.58 18.41
N TRP A 66 -7.14 1.57 17.50
CA TRP A 66 -6.64 2.93 17.77
C TRP A 66 -7.74 3.99 17.94
N GLY A 67 -8.99 3.67 17.60
CA GLY A 67 -10.13 4.58 17.64
C GLY A 67 -10.14 5.64 16.54
N THR A 68 -9.19 5.62 15.61
CA THR A 68 -9.11 6.63 14.56
C THR A 68 -10.23 6.41 13.54
N PRO A 69 -11.02 7.44 13.18
CA PRO A 69 -12.09 7.27 12.23
C PRO A 69 -11.58 6.80 10.86
N ILE A 70 -12.22 5.78 10.29
CA ILE A 70 -11.89 5.21 8.98
C ILE A 70 -11.74 6.31 7.92
N ASN A 71 -12.71 7.22 7.86
CA ASN A 71 -12.73 8.33 6.90
C ASN A 71 -11.54 9.29 7.08
N VAL A 72 -11.01 9.46 8.30
CA VAL A 72 -9.83 10.28 8.57
C VAL A 72 -8.57 9.56 8.09
N ALA A 73 -8.38 8.31 8.47
CA ALA A 73 -7.20 7.53 8.06
C ALA A 73 -7.14 7.36 6.53
N MET A 74 -8.27 7.08 5.89
CA MET A 74 -8.35 6.96 4.43
C MET A 74 -8.06 8.29 3.72
N ALA A 75 -8.48 9.43 4.28
CA ALA A 75 -8.13 10.74 3.74
C ALA A 75 -6.63 11.03 3.84
N PHE A 76 -5.96 10.55 4.89
CA PHE A 76 -4.50 10.65 5.02
C PHE A 76 -3.83 9.81 3.93
N VAL A 77 -4.20 8.54 3.75
CA VAL A 77 -3.62 7.69 2.69
C VAL A 77 -3.77 8.33 1.30
N LYS A 78 -4.94 8.90 1.00
CA LYS A 78 -5.15 9.61 -0.27
C LYS A 78 -4.18 10.79 -0.44
N GLN A 79 -4.03 11.61 0.59
CA GLN A 79 -3.17 12.79 0.53
C GLN A 79 -1.68 12.43 0.48
N GLU A 80 -1.27 11.39 1.21
CA GLU A 80 0.13 11.00 1.32
C GLU A 80 0.62 10.23 0.09
N SER A 81 -0.18 9.30 -0.42
CA SER A 81 0.27 8.40 -1.49
C SER A 81 -0.64 8.35 -2.71
N SER A 82 -1.86 8.90 -2.62
CA SER A 82 -2.93 8.65 -3.59
C SER A 82 -3.15 7.14 -3.78
N TYR A 83 -3.10 6.40 -2.66
CA TYR A 83 -3.23 4.94 -2.59
C TYR A 83 -2.19 4.17 -3.41
N ARG A 84 -0.96 4.69 -3.49
CA ARG A 84 0.15 3.99 -4.14
C ARG A 84 1.05 3.34 -3.09
N HIS A 85 1.14 2.01 -3.14
CA HIS A 85 1.93 1.21 -2.20
C HIS A 85 3.42 1.59 -2.17
N ASP A 86 3.99 2.07 -3.27
CA ASP A 86 5.40 2.45 -3.39
C ASP A 86 5.57 3.96 -3.57
N ALA A 87 4.64 4.76 -3.03
CA ALA A 87 4.75 6.21 -3.06
C ALA A 87 6.05 6.67 -2.42
N ARG A 88 6.67 7.67 -3.04
CA ARG A 88 8.10 7.91 -2.96
C ARG A 88 8.36 9.40 -3.25
N PRO A 89 9.03 10.14 -2.35
CA PRO A 89 9.21 11.59 -2.49
C PRO A 89 10.17 11.93 -3.64
N PRO A 90 10.14 13.18 -4.13
CA PRO A 90 11.01 13.61 -5.23
C PRO A 90 12.49 13.46 -4.89
N LYS A 91 13.33 13.31 -5.93
CA LYS A 91 14.78 13.29 -5.81
C LYS A 91 15.33 14.72 -5.68
N TYR A 92 16.47 14.90 -5.02
CA TYR A 92 17.25 16.11 -5.26
C TYR A 92 17.89 16.02 -6.64
N TYR A 93 18.21 17.17 -7.23
CA TYR A 93 18.98 17.25 -8.46
C TYR A 93 20.22 18.11 -8.24
N ILE A 94 21.39 17.53 -8.45
CA ILE A 94 22.67 18.23 -8.49
C ILE A 94 22.85 18.78 -9.91
N LEU A 95 23.33 20.03 -10.03
CA LEU A 95 23.46 20.77 -11.30
C LEU A 95 22.14 20.94 -12.08
N GLY A 96 20.98 20.75 -11.44
CA GLY A 96 19.66 20.91 -12.05
C GLY A 96 19.15 19.71 -12.87
N PHE A 97 19.99 18.69 -13.11
CA PHE A 97 19.58 17.52 -13.92
C PHE A 97 20.16 16.16 -13.48
N ILE A 98 21.14 16.11 -12.57
CA ILE A 98 21.70 14.85 -12.07
C ILE A 98 20.94 14.43 -10.80
N PRO A 99 20.11 13.37 -10.83
CA PRO A 99 19.34 12.95 -9.66
C PRO A 99 20.26 12.45 -8.53
N TRP A 100 20.12 13.02 -7.33
CA TRP A 100 20.89 12.66 -6.14
C TRP A 100 19.98 12.42 -4.94
N GLY A 101 19.97 11.21 -4.38
CA GLY A 101 19.18 10.89 -3.19
C GLY A 101 17.71 11.31 -3.29
N ARG A 102 17.05 11.48 -2.13
CA ARG A 102 15.65 11.91 -2.03
C ARG A 102 15.47 12.94 -0.95
N VAL A 103 14.44 13.77 -1.10
CA VAL A 103 14.16 14.86 -0.16
C VAL A 103 13.86 14.39 1.25
N SER A 104 13.35 13.17 1.41
CA SER A 104 13.14 12.50 2.69
C SER A 104 13.15 10.98 2.53
N SER A 105 13.12 10.26 3.65
CA SER A 105 12.91 8.81 3.70
C SER A 105 11.44 8.40 3.75
N ALA A 106 10.52 9.33 3.51
CA ALA A 106 9.08 9.03 3.40
C ALA A 106 8.84 7.93 2.36
N TYR A 107 8.03 6.93 2.72
CA TYR A 107 7.79 5.80 1.84
C TYR A 107 6.42 5.16 2.08
N GLY A 108 5.84 4.63 1.00
CA GLY A 108 4.63 3.81 1.02
C GLY A 108 3.34 4.58 1.25
N TYR A 109 2.27 3.87 1.57
CA TYR A 109 0.90 4.42 1.65
C TYR A 109 0.79 5.60 2.61
N ALA A 110 1.47 5.50 3.76
CA ALA A 110 1.47 6.49 4.82
C ALA A 110 2.54 7.58 4.68
N GLN A 111 3.46 7.46 3.70
CA GLN A 111 4.65 8.33 3.60
C GLN A 111 5.43 8.47 4.92
N ALA A 112 5.44 7.41 5.74
CA ALA A 112 6.15 7.39 7.01
C ALA A 112 7.67 7.47 6.78
N GLN A 113 8.33 8.37 7.51
CA GLN A 113 9.79 8.47 7.54
C GLN A 113 10.37 7.35 8.41
N ASP A 114 11.62 6.96 8.16
CA ASP A 114 12.27 5.87 8.90
C ASP A 114 12.17 6.01 10.42
N PRO A 115 12.48 7.16 11.04
CA PRO A 115 12.42 7.28 12.50
C PRO A 115 11.00 7.11 13.05
N ALA A 116 10.01 7.65 12.35
CA ALA A 116 8.61 7.53 12.78
C ALA A 116 8.12 6.09 12.66
N TRP A 117 8.48 5.40 11.57
CA TRP A 117 8.14 3.99 11.37
C TRP A 117 8.81 3.11 12.43
N GLU A 118 10.10 3.33 12.72
CA GLU A 118 10.80 2.60 13.78
C GLU A 118 10.15 2.80 15.15
N ASP A 119 9.73 4.02 15.50
CA ASP A 119 9.03 4.29 16.75
C ASP A 119 7.71 3.50 16.83
N PHE A 120 6.95 3.45 15.72
CA PHE A 120 5.75 2.62 15.62
C PHE A 120 6.06 1.14 15.81
N GLN A 121 7.05 0.60 15.10
CA GLN A 121 7.43 -0.81 15.20
C GLN A 121 7.85 -1.18 16.63
N LYS A 122 8.64 -0.33 17.29
CA LYS A 122 9.04 -0.52 18.68
C LYS A 122 7.86 -0.45 19.64
N ALA A 123 6.93 0.48 19.41
CA ALA A 123 5.78 0.70 20.28
C ALA A 123 4.71 -0.40 20.16
N THR A 124 4.60 -1.04 18.99
CA THR A 124 3.51 -1.99 18.67
C THR A 124 3.99 -3.41 18.42
N ASN A 125 5.32 -3.64 18.47
CA ASN A 125 5.94 -4.90 18.05
C ASN A 125 5.56 -5.32 16.62
N ASN A 126 5.25 -4.35 15.75
CA ASN A 126 4.88 -4.59 14.36
C ASN A 126 6.14 -4.81 13.49
N GLY A 127 6.21 -5.94 12.80
CA GLY A 127 7.29 -6.32 11.87
C GLY A 127 6.97 -6.05 10.39
N GLY A 128 5.92 -5.28 10.12
CA GLY A 128 5.32 -5.08 8.81
C GLY A 128 6.04 -4.09 7.89
N SER A 129 5.40 -3.78 6.77
CA SER A 129 5.96 -2.96 5.69
C SER A 129 5.12 -1.73 5.38
N ARG A 130 5.78 -0.60 5.09
CA ARG A 130 5.13 0.64 4.62
C ARG A 130 4.38 0.49 3.30
N THR A 131 4.69 -0.56 2.53
CA THR A 131 4.02 -0.90 1.27
C THR A 131 2.79 -1.77 1.46
N ASN A 132 2.57 -2.33 2.66
CA ASN A 132 1.36 -3.07 2.98
C ASN A 132 0.32 -2.07 3.49
N PHE A 133 -0.94 -2.27 3.08
CA PHE A 133 -1.98 -1.29 3.33
C PHE A 133 -2.47 -1.31 4.79
N ASP A 134 -2.66 -2.51 5.34
CA ASP A 134 -2.97 -2.79 6.74
C ASP A 134 -1.92 -2.21 7.69
N ASP A 135 -0.64 -2.50 7.47
CA ASP A 135 0.46 -1.96 8.28
C ASP A 135 0.50 -0.43 8.23
N ALA A 136 0.26 0.16 7.04
CA ALA A 136 0.23 1.61 6.89
C ALA A 136 -0.96 2.26 7.58
N LEU A 137 -2.14 1.61 7.58
CA LEU A 137 -3.29 2.07 8.35
C LEU A 137 -3.03 1.97 9.85
N MET A 138 -2.48 0.85 10.33
CA MET A 138 -2.09 0.69 11.73
C MET A 138 -1.10 1.77 12.17
N PHE A 139 -0.12 2.12 11.33
CA PHE A 139 0.77 3.25 11.60
C PHE A 139 0.02 4.58 11.72
N ILE A 140 -0.89 4.88 10.79
CA ILE A 140 -1.69 6.12 10.83
C ILE A 140 -2.52 6.15 12.10
N GLY A 141 -3.23 5.07 12.43
CA GLY A 141 -4.07 4.94 13.62
C GLY A 141 -3.27 5.11 14.92
N TRP A 142 -2.14 4.42 15.04
CA TRP A 142 -1.21 4.58 16.15
C TRP A 142 -0.74 6.04 16.26
N TYR A 143 -0.33 6.64 15.15
CA TYR A 143 0.23 7.98 15.16
C TYR A 143 -0.79 9.03 15.61
N THR A 144 -2.02 8.98 15.11
CA THR A 144 -3.11 9.89 15.49
C THR A 144 -3.57 9.65 16.92
N SER A 145 -3.62 8.39 17.39
CA SER A 145 -3.92 8.06 18.79
C SER A 145 -2.87 8.63 19.75
N GLU A 146 -1.59 8.45 19.44
CA GLU A 146 -0.49 9.05 20.20
C GLU A 146 -0.49 10.58 20.12
N THR A 147 -0.90 11.14 18.99
CA THR A 147 -1.07 12.58 18.83
C THR A 147 -2.20 13.11 19.71
N ARG A 148 -3.34 12.43 19.78
CA ARG A 148 -4.41 12.74 20.73
C ARG A 148 -3.89 12.67 22.16
N ARG A 149 -3.19 11.59 22.52
CA ARG A 149 -2.66 11.38 23.88
C ARG A 149 -1.71 12.50 24.31
N GLN A 150 -0.82 12.95 23.41
CA GLN A 150 0.22 13.93 23.75
C GLN A 150 -0.23 15.39 23.59
N LEU A 151 -1.12 15.68 22.64
CA LEU A 151 -1.50 17.04 22.27
C LEU A 151 -2.98 17.39 22.52
N GLY A 152 -3.81 16.40 22.90
CA GLY A 152 -5.25 16.60 23.14
C GLY A 152 -6.07 16.80 21.86
N ILE A 153 -5.47 16.58 20.67
CA ILE A 153 -6.17 16.75 19.39
C ILE A 153 -7.16 15.60 19.21
N SER A 154 -8.43 15.92 18.94
CA SER A 154 -9.45 14.88 18.69
C SER A 154 -9.08 14.02 17.49
N LEU A 155 -9.39 12.71 17.54
CA LEU A 155 -9.26 11.83 16.36
C LEU A 155 -10.23 12.24 15.23
N TRP A 156 -11.30 12.94 15.57
CA TRP A 156 -12.28 13.49 14.64
C TRP A 156 -11.91 14.88 14.10
N ASP A 157 -10.73 15.39 14.43
CA ASP A 157 -10.20 16.67 13.92
C ASP A 157 -9.09 16.42 12.88
N PRO A 158 -9.46 16.06 11.63
CA PRO A 158 -8.48 15.74 10.59
C PRO A 158 -7.55 16.91 10.27
N TYR A 159 -8.02 18.16 10.41
CA TYR A 159 -7.19 19.35 10.14
C TYR A 159 -5.99 19.40 11.08
N ASN A 160 -6.23 19.38 12.40
CA ASN A 160 -5.15 19.49 13.37
C ASN A 160 -4.35 18.18 13.48
N GLN A 161 -4.98 17.02 13.29
CA GLN A 161 -4.26 15.75 13.19
C GLN A 161 -3.27 15.76 12.03
N TYR A 162 -3.68 16.26 10.87
CA TYR A 162 -2.82 16.28 9.69
C TYR A 162 -1.66 17.28 9.82
N LEU A 163 -1.91 18.46 10.41
CA LEU A 163 -0.83 19.39 10.75
C LEU A 163 0.20 18.77 11.69
N ALA A 164 -0.25 18.02 12.70
CA ALA A 164 0.63 17.32 13.63
C ALA A 164 1.37 16.14 12.98
N TYR A 165 0.72 15.43 12.07
CA TYR A 165 1.31 14.35 11.28
C TYR A 165 2.47 14.85 10.42
N HIS A 166 2.28 15.97 9.73
CA HIS A 166 3.28 16.53 8.82
C HIS A 166 4.43 17.25 9.55
N GLU A 167 4.13 18.04 10.58
CA GLU A 167 5.17 18.79 11.32
C GLU A 167 5.86 17.95 12.40
N GLY A 168 5.31 16.79 12.72
CA GLY A 168 5.57 16.10 13.97
C GLY A 168 4.93 16.80 15.17
N ARG A 169 4.65 16.03 16.24
CA ARG A 169 3.97 16.53 17.45
C ARG A 169 4.67 17.74 18.08
N GLY A 170 6.01 17.73 18.12
CA GLY A 170 6.81 18.85 18.63
C GLY A 170 6.77 20.09 17.74
N GLY A 171 6.78 19.94 16.42
CA GLY A 171 6.64 21.03 15.46
C GLY A 171 5.26 21.68 15.55
N TYR A 172 4.21 20.87 15.62
CA TYR A 172 2.85 21.34 15.86
C TYR A 172 2.71 22.12 17.17
N LYS A 173 3.28 21.61 18.28
CA LYS A 173 3.25 22.32 19.58
C LYS A 173 3.93 23.69 19.49
N ARG A 174 4.99 23.81 18.68
CA ARG A 174 5.67 25.10 18.39
C ARG A 174 5.00 25.92 17.29
N LYS A 175 3.90 25.43 16.70
CA LYS A 175 3.14 26.06 15.61
C LYS A 175 3.99 26.37 14.36
N SER A 176 4.95 25.49 14.03
CA SER A 176 5.81 25.68 12.85
C SER A 176 5.05 25.70 11.52
N TYR A 177 3.83 25.15 11.48
CA TYR A 177 2.95 25.23 10.31
C TYR A 177 2.49 26.65 9.97
N ASN A 178 2.54 27.61 10.91
CA ASN A 178 2.12 29.00 10.65
C ASN A 178 2.97 29.69 9.57
N SER A 179 4.23 29.27 9.41
CA SER A 179 5.11 29.77 8.34
C SER A 179 4.96 28.99 7.02
N LYS A 180 4.05 28.01 6.96
CA LYS A 180 3.83 27.13 5.80
C LYS A 180 2.38 27.24 5.28
N PRO A 181 1.99 28.34 4.61
CA PRO A 181 0.62 28.49 4.08
C PRO A 181 0.17 27.36 3.16
N SER A 182 1.11 26.74 2.42
CA SER A 182 0.82 25.56 1.59
C SER A 182 0.34 24.37 2.44
N LEU A 183 1.01 24.08 3.57
CA LEU A 183 0.62 22.98 4.45
C LEU A 183 -0.76 23.21 5.07
N ILE A 184 -1.06 24.44 5.48
CA ILE A 184 -2.40 24.80 6.00
C ILE A 184 -3.48 24.51 4.94
N LYS A 185 -3.23 24.88 3.68
CA LYS A 185 -4.17 24.58 2.58
C LYS A 185 -4.34 23.07 2.37
N VAL A 186 -3.25 22.29 2.44
CA VAL A 186 -3.32 20.82 2.33
C VAL A 186 -4.11 20.22 3.49
N ALA A 187 -3.87 20.65 4.73
CA ALA A 187 -4.62 20.18 5.89
C ALA A 187 -6.14 20.46 5.76
N ARG A 188 -6.52 21.60 5.16
CA ARG A 188 -7.94 21.88 4.84
C ARG A 188 -8.52 20.97 3.76
N LYS A 189 -7.72 20.59 2.76
CA LYS A 189 -8.14 19.59 1.76
C LYS A 189 -8.35 18.22 2.40
N VAL A 190 -7.46 17.80 3.29
CA VAL A 190 -7.60 16.55 4.05
C VAL A 190 -8.85 16.58 4.92
N GLU A 191 -9.10 17.70 5.60
CA GLU A 191 -10.32 17.89 6.39
C GLU A 191 -11.58 17.72 5.52
N GLN A 192 -11.62 18.36 4.35
CA GLN A 192 -12.76 18.24 3.44
C GLN A 192 -12.91 16.80 2.94
N GLN A 193 -11.83 16.17 2.51
CA GLN A 193 -11.84 14.81 2.02
C GLN A 193 -12.33 13.82 3.10
N ALA A 194 -11.90 13.99 4.35
CA ALA A 194 -12.36 13.17 5.46
C ALA A 194 -13.86 13.36 5.74
N LYS A 195 -14.40 14.58 5.56
CA LYS A 195 -15.85 14.84 5.65
C LYS A 195 -16.60 14.11 4.54
N ASP A 196 -16.15 14.25 3.30
CA ASP A 196 -16.78 13.62 2.13
C ASP A 196 -16.80 12.10 2.27
N TYR A 197 -15.66 11.51 2.65
CA TYR A 197 -15.55 10.09 2.98
C TYR A 197 -16.45 9.67 4.13
N GLY A 198 -16.59 10.49 5.17
CA GLY A 198 -17.47 10.22 6.29
C GLY A 198 -18.95 10.16 5.87
N TRP A 199 -19.36 11.03 4.95
CA TRP A 199 -20.71 10.99 4.36
C TRP A 199 -20.94 9.75 3.51
N GLN A 200 -19.98 9.43 2.64
CA GLN A 200 -20.05 8.25 1.78
C GLN A 200 -20.09 6.97 2.60
N LEU A 201 -19.20 6.81 3.59
CA LEU A 201 -19.15 5.61 4.42
C LEU A 201 -20.50 5.30 5.07
N LYS A 202 -21.22 6.33 5.56
CA LYS A 202 -22.56 6.13 6.14
C LYS A 202 -23.56 5.51 5.16
N GLN A 203 -23.40 5.74 3.85
CA GLN A 203 -24.31 5.24 2.82
C GLN A 203 -24.06 3.76 2.49
N CYS A 204 -22.82 3.29 2.58
CA CYS A 204 -22.44 1.93 2.19
C CYS A 204 -22.00 1.03 3.35
N ARG A 205 -21.85 1.54 4.58
CA ARG A 205 -21.33 0.76 5.70
C ARG A 205 -22.10 -0.54 5.93
N LYS A 206 -23.43 -0.48 5.94
CA LYS A 206 -24.28 -1.66 6.11
C LYS A 206 -24.05 -2.70 5.01
N GLU A 207 -23.99 -2.27 3.75
CA GLU A 207 -23.72 -3.14 2.60
C GLU A 207 -22.35 -3.82 2.75
N LEU A 208 -21.31 -3.06 3.13
CA LEU A 208 -19.96 -3.59 3.32
C LEU A 208 -19.90 -4.61 4.46
N GLU A 209 -20.58 -4.34 5.59
CA GLU A 209 -20.67 -5.26 6.74
C GLU A 209 -21.44 -6.56 6.39
N ASP A 210 -22.59 -6.42 5.70
CA ASP A 210 -23.39 -7.56 5.25
C ASP A 210 -22.58 -8.46 4.29
N ASN A 211 -21.86 -7.86 3.33
CA ASN A 211 -21.02 -8.59 2.38
C ASN A 211 -19.88 -9.36 3.07
N ARG A 212 -19.26 -8.80 4.12
CA ARG A 212 -18.23 -9.51 4.89
C ARG A 212 -18.78 -10.76 5.55
N SER A 213 -19.94 -10.63 6.20
CA SER A 213 -20.55 -11.73 6.96
C SER A 213 -20.93 -12.94 6.10
N TRP A 214 -21.04 -12.79 4.79
CA TRP A 214 -21.31 -13.91 3.87
C TRP A 214 -20.10 -14.84 3.73
N PHE A 215 -18.88 -14.33 3.88
CA PHE A 215 -17.64 -15.08 3.63
C PHE A 215 -17.13 -15.87 4.85
N PHE A 216 -17.82 -15.81 5.99
CA PHE A 216 -17.51 -16.51 7.24
C PHE A 216 -18.74 -17.26 7.77
#